data_AF-A0A1M2VJB7-F1
#
_entry.id   AF-A0A1M2VJB7-F1
#
_cell.length_a   1.000
_cell.length_b   1.000
_cell.length_c   1.000
_cell.angle_alpha   90.00
_cell.angle_beta   90.00
_cell.angle_gamma   90.00
#
_symmetry.space_group_name_H-M   'P 1'
#
loop_
_entity.id
_entity.type
_entity.pdbx_description
1 polymer ?
#
loop_
_entity_poly.entity_id
_entity_poly.type
_entity_poly.pdbx_seq_one_letter_code
_entity_poly.pdbx_strand_id
1 'polypeptide(L)'
;MTTQFHLPKDTDIRCTQSNVTALLRDVKHSKHWQCKFCGAPAREADFQNVSWPHLNPPRLVTHAHFICHIDEPHVRKGLIATHGMLQRLGSAGPMPPYASLPKRPAGVVFPLAGSCAFCERDETAGGDRDGEPQLGRCSGCRMTRYCGVECQRRDWRRHKVTCARVHTVEFENWD
;
A
#
# COMPACT_ATOMS: atom_id res chain seq x y z
N MET A 1 -2.93 -11.20 2.42
CA MET A 1 -3.14 -10.10 3.39
C MET A 1 -3.76 -8.91 2.65
N THR A 2 -4.78 -8.26 3.22
CA THR A 2 -5.38 -7.04 2.65
C THR A 2 -5.36 -5.98 3.75
N THR A 3 -5.00 -4.73 3.44
CA THR A 3 -5.09 -3.62 4.40
C THR A 3 -6.22 -2.68 4.01
N GLN A 4 -6.96 -2.21 5.00
CA GLN A 4 -8.05 -1.26 4.82
C GLN A 4 -7.65 0.09 5.43
N PHE A 5 -7.85 1.17 4.67
CA PHE A 5 -7.63 2.54 5.15
C PHE A 5 -8.96 3.26 5.22
N HIS A 6 -9.27 3.81 6.39
CA HIS A 6 -10.42 4.68 6.58
C HIS A 6 -9.96 6.13 6.46
N LEU A 7 -10.47 6.84 5.45
CA LEU A 7 -10.14 8.24 5.19
C LEU A 7 -11.38 9.12 5.45
N PRO A 8 -11.61 9.52 6.71
CA PRO A 8 -12.79 10.29 7.07
C PRO A 8 -12.62 11.80 6.77
N LYS A 9 -13.75 12.46 6.49
CA LYS A 9 -13.95 13.93 6.55
C LYS A 9 -13.54 14.79 5.35
N ASP A 10 -12.97 14.24 4.28
CA ASP A 10 -12.75 15.03 3.06
C ASP A 10 -13.94 14.90 2.10
N THR A 11 -14.54 16.02 1.72
CA THR A 11 -15.67 16.07 0.77
C THR A 11 -15.20 16.32 -0.66
N ASP A 12 -13.94 16.73 -0.85
CA ASP A 12 -13.36 16.88 -2.19
C ASP A 12 -12.74 15.55 -2.63
N ILE A 13 -13.36 14.92 -3.62
CA ILE A 13 -12.91 13.65 -4.19
C ILE A 13 -11.50 13.75 -4.81
N ARG A 14 -11.11 14.91 -5.38
CA ARG A 14 -9.78 15.12 -5.97
C ARG A 14 -8.71 15.27 -4.90
N CYS A 15 -9.04 15.95 -3.81
CA CYS A 15 -8.18 16.02 -2.63
C CYS A 15 -7.98 14.61 -2.06
N THR A 16 -9.08 13.88 -1.90
CA THR A 16 -9.08 12.49 -1.41
C THR A 16 -8.21 11.58 -2.29
N GLN A 17 -8.37 11.61 -3.62
CA GLN A 17 -7.55 10.83 -4.56
C GLN A 17 -6.06 11.17 -4.43
N SER A 18 -5.72 12.47 -4.38
CA SER A 18 -4.33 12.93 -4.20
C SER A 18 -3.73 12.45 -2.88
N ASN A 19 -4.54 12.46 -1.82
CA ASN A 19 -4.13 12.00 -0.49
C ASN A 19 -3.87 10.49 -0.48
N VAL A 20 -4.76 9.71 -1.10
CA VAL A 20 -4.60 8.27 -1.30
C VAL A 20 -3.31 7.98 -2.06
N THR A 21 -3.07 8.67 -3.19
CA THR A 21 -1.84 8.50 -4.00
C THR A 21 -0.58 8.79 -3.18
N ALA A 22 -0.59 9.84 -2.35
CA ALA A 22 0.55 10.18 -1.49
C ALA A 22 0.84 9.09 -0.43
N LEU A 23 -0.20 8.42 0.06
CA LEU A 23 -0.10 7.35 1.06
C LEU A 23 0.44 6.03 0.51
N LEU A 24 0.26 5.75 -0.79
CA LEU A 24 0.51 4.41 -1.35
C LEU A 24 1.93 3.89 -1.09
N ARG A 25 2.94 4.76 -1.22
CA ARG A 25 4.34 4.40 -0.97
C ARG A 25 4.57 4.10 0.50
N ASP A 26 4.07 4.94 1.39
CA ASP A 26 4.20 4.77 2.84
C ASP A 26 3.52 3.48 3.31
N VAL A 27 2.35 3.16 2.73
CA VAL A 27 1.63 1.91 2.95
C VAL A 27 2.42 0.71 2.45
N LYS A 28 2.95 0.77 1.21
CA LYS A 28 3.80 -0.28 0.65
C LYS A 28 4.96 -0.63 1.58
N HIS A 29 5.60 0.38 2.17
CA HIS A 29 6.78 0.18 3.01
C HIS A 29 6.50 0.07 4.52
N SER A 30 5.23 -0.14 4.90
CA SER A 30 4.83 -0.19 6.32
C SER A 30 5.10 -1.53 7.01
N LYS A 31 5.18 -2.64 6.26
CA LYS A 31 5.37 -4.00 6.78
C LYS A 31 6.07 -4.93 5.79
N HIS A 32 6.48 -6.11 6.26
CA HIS A 32 6.91 -7.24 5.41
C HIS A 32 5.71 -7.87 4.72
N TRP A 33 5.11 -7.15 3.78
CA TRP A 33 3.94 -7.62 3.07
C TRP A 33 4.28 -8.81 2.19
N GLN A 34 3.41 -9.81 2.22
CA GLN A 34 3.44 -10.97 1.36
C GLN A 34 2.37 -10.86 0.28
N CYS A 35 2.62 -11.50 -0.85
CA CYS A 35 1.66 -11.63 -1.93
C CYS A 35 0.40 -12.30 -1.40
N LYS A 36 -0.73 -11.61 -1.54
CA LYS A 36 -2.04 -12.09 -1.12
C LYS A 36 -2.40 -13.46 -1.70
N PHE A 37 -1.85 -13.82 -2.87
CA PHE A 37 -2.27 -14.98 -3.64
C PHE A 37 -1.30 -16.16 -3.59
N CYS A 38 -0.03 -15.95 -3.24
CA CYS A 38 0.97 -17.03 -3.20
C CYS A 38 1.90 -16.99 -1.98
N GLY A 39 1.82 -15.98 -1.11
CA GLY A 39 2.66 -15.87 0.09
C GLY A 39 4.10 -15.41 -0.15
N ALA A 40 4.58 -15.36 -1.40
CA ALA A 40 5.91 -14.82 -1.71
C ALA A 40 6.04 -13.34 -1.29
N PRO A 41 7.23 -12.83 -0.97
CA PRO A 41 7.41 -11.41 -0.64
C PRO A 41 6.81 -10.48 -1.69
N ALA A 42 6.01 -9.51 -1.26
CA ALA A 42 5.36 -8.57 -2.17
C ALA A 42 6.35 -7.51 -2.67
N ARG A 43 6.22 -7.11 -3.93
CA ARG A 43 6.96 -6.01 -4.56
C ARG A 43 6.06 -4.91 -5.07
N GLU A 44 4.79 -5.22 -5.28
CA GLU A 44 3.78 -4.31 -5.78
C GLU A 44 2.57 -4.27 -4.83
N ALA A 45 1.81 -3.20 -4.91
CA ALA A 45 0.56 -3.04 -4.18
C ALA A 45 -0.47 -2.49 -5.16
N ASP A 46 -1.55 -3.25 -5.36
CA ASP A 46 -2.72 -2.80 -6.08
C ASP A 46 -3.73 -2.20 -5.08
N PHE A 47 -4.40 -1.11 -5.46
CA PHE A 47 -5.28 -0.38 -4.56
C PHE A 47 -6.67 -0.25 -5.17
N GLN A 48 -7.67 -0.69 -4.42
CA GLN A 48 -9.07 -0.56 -4.79
C GLN A 48 -9.82 0.34 -3.79
N ASN A 49 -10.40 1.42 -4.32
CA ASN A 49 -11.17 2.38 -3.55
C ASN A 49 -12.65 2.04 -3.56
N VAL A 50 -13.27 2.11 -2.39
CA VAL A 50 -14.70 1.94 -2.19
C VAL A 50 -15.22 3.16 -1.44
N SER A 51 -16.09 3.95 -2.08
CA SER A 51 -16.54 5.24 -1.56
C SER A 51 -18.05 5.33 -1.45
N TRP A 52 -18.51 5.95 -0.37
CA TRP A 52 -19.91 6.29 -0.12
C TRP A 52 -20.04 7.80 0.03
N PRO A 53 -20.09 8.55 -1.08
CA PRO A 53 -20.15 10.02 -1.05
C PRO A 53 -21.48 10.56 -0.51
N HIS A 54 -22.53 9.73 -0.48
CA HIS A 54 -23.85 10.10 0.03
C HIS A 54 -23.96 10.07 1.56
N LEU A 55 -22.98 9.51 2.27
CA LEU A 55 -22.95 9.52 3.74
C LEU A 55 -22.48 10.89 4.27
N ASN A 56 -22.89 11.26 5.49
CA ASN A 56 -22.42 12.46 6.17
C ASN A 56 -21.79 12.09 7.54
N PRO A 57 -20.47 12.14 7.70
CA PRO A 57 -19.48 12.52 6.68
C PRO A 57 -19.33 11.43 5.60
N PRO A 58 -18.84 11.79 4.40
CA PRO A 58 -18.56 10.81 3.34
C PRO A 58 -17.50 9.82 3.81
N ARG A 59 -17.57 8.59 3.29
CA ARG A 59 -16.63 7.51 3.63
C ARG A 59 -15.86 7.06 2.41
N LEU A 60 -14.55 6.92 2.56
CA LEU A 60 -13.69 6.19 1.64
C LEU A 60 -12.96 5.09 2.39
N VAL A 61 -13.04 3.88 1.85
CA VAL A 61 -12.24 2.73 2.25
C VAL A 61 -11.33 2.34 1.10
N THR A 62 -10.02 2.36 1.34
CA THR A 62 -9.03 1.88 0.36
C THR A 62 -8.57 0.49 0.76
N HIS A 63 -8.72 -0.49 -0.13
CA HIS A 63 -8.19 -1.84 0.00
C HIS A 63 -6.83 -1.91 -0.69
N ALA A 64 -5.78 -2.26 0.05
CA ALA A 64 -4.47 -2.56 -0.52
C ALA A 64 -4.27 -4.07 -0.67
N HIS A 65 -3.99 -4.51 -1.89
CA HIS A 65 -3.64 -5.87 -2.25
C HIS A 65 -2.15 -5.93 -2.57
N PHE A 66 -1.36 -6.44 -1.63
CA PHE A 66 0.07 -6.64 -1.84
C PHE A 66 0.31 -7.89 -2.68
N ILE A 67 1.14 -7.78 -3.72
CA ILE A 67 1.33 -8.80 -4.75
C ILE A 67 2.82 -8.92 -5.12
N CYS A 68 3.23 -10.12 -5.53
CA CYS A 68 4.62 -10.39 -5.91
C CYS A 68 4.98 -9.73 -7.26
N HIS A 69 4.11 -9.90 -8.26
CA HIS A 69 4.28 -9.34 -9.59
C HIS A 69 2.91 -9.25 -10.29
N ILE A 70 2.50 -8.08 -10.78
CA ILE A 70 1.14 -7.88 -11.29
C ILE A 70 0.81 -8.73 -12.54
N ASP A 71 1.81 -8.98 -13.41
CA ASP A 71 1.61 -9.81 -14.61
C ASP A 71 1.52 -11.32 -14.38
N GLU A 72 1.77 -11.81 -13.17
CA GLU A 72 1.73 -13.24 -12.89
C GLU A 72 0.29 -13.80 -13.03
N PRO A 73 0.08 -14.98 -13.66
CA PRO A 73 -1.26 -15.51 -13.88
C PRO A 73 -2.08 -15.69 -12.61
N HIS A 74 -1.45 -16.16 -11.52
CA HIS A 74 -2.11 -16.35 -10.23
C HIS A 74 -2.53 -15.01 -9.60
N VAL A 75 -1.73 -13.96 -9.77
CA VAL A 75 -2.03 -12.61 -9.30
C VAL A 75 -3.17 -12.00 -10.10
N ARG A 76 -3.08 -12.03 -11.44
CA ARG A 76 -4.14 -11.49 -12.32
C ARG A 76 -5.49 -12.14 -12.03
N LYS A 77 -5.54 -13.46 -11.93
CA LYS A 77 -6.77 -14.20 -11.59
C LYS A 77 -7.32 -13.77 -10.22
N GLY A 78 -6.46 -13.68 -9.21
CA GLY A 78 -6.85 -13.30 -7.85
C GLY A 78 -7.35 -11.86 -7.73
N LEU A 79 -6.71 -10.93 -8.43
CA LEU A 79 -7.12 -9.53 -8.50
C LEU A 79 -8.45 -9.36 -9.22
N ILE A 80 -8.66 -10.03 -10.36
CA ILE A 80 -9.96 -10.03 -11.07
C ILE A 80 -11.09 -10.52 -10.15
N ALA A 81 -10.87 -11.62 -9.43
CA ALA A 81 -11.87 -12.15 -8.51
C ALA A 81 -12.15 -11.19 -7.34
N THR A 82 -11.11 -10.61 -6.73
CA THR A 82 -11.24 -9.67 -5.61
C THR A 82 -11.96 -8.39 -6.05
N HIS A 83 -11.58 -7.83 -7.19
CA HIS A 83 -12.15 -6.58 -7.69
C HIS A 83 -13.59 -6.76 -8.15
N GLY A 84 -13.89 -7.89 -8.79
CA GLY A 84 -15.26 -8.23 -9.16
C GLY A 84 -16.19 -8.37 -7.95
N MET A 85 -15.69 -8.90 -6.82
CA MET A 85 -16.46 -8.95 -5.58
C MET A 85 -16.76 -7.54 -5.04
N LEU A 86 -15.75 -6.67 -4.97
CA LEU A 86 -15.92 -5.30 -4.47
C LEU A 86 -16.77 -4.41 -5.39
N GLN A 87 -16.72 -4.62 -6.71
CA GLN A 87 -17.57 -3.92 -7.67
C GLN A 87 -19.06 -4.25 -7.50
N ARG A 88 -19.38 -5.51 -7.15
CA ARG A 88 -20.77 -5.93 -6.86
C ARG A 88 -21.36 -5.24 -5.63
N LEU A 89 -20.53 -4.70 -4.74
CA LEU A 89 -20.99 -3.88 -3.60
C LEU A 89 -21.37 -2.44 -4.01
N GLY A 90 -21.37 -2.12 -5.32
CA GLY A 90 -21.93 -0.88 -5.87
C GLY A 90 -21.19 0.40 -5.51
N SER A 91 -20.01 0.28 -4.88
CA SER A 91 -19.33 1.40 -4.21
C SER A 91 -17.91 1.64 -4.74
N ALA A 92 -17.43 0.81 -5.67
CA ALA A 92 -16.20 0.99 -6.42
C ALA A 92 -16.53 1.39 -7.87
N GLY A 93 -15.84 2.39 -8.43
CA GLY A 93 -15.99 2.74 -9.84
C GLY A 93 -15.62 1.58 -10.77
N PRO A 94 -16.00 1.62 -12.07
CA PRO A 94 -15.61 0.59 -13.02
C PRO A 94 -14.09 0.53 -13.11
N MET A 95 -13.50 -0.55 -12.59
CA MET A 95 -12.07 -0.79 -12.77
C MET A 95 -11.84 -1.19 -14.23
N PRO A 96 -10.79 -0.67 -14.90
CA PRO A 96 -10.42 -1.15 -16.21
C PRO A 96 -10.16 -2.67 -16.13
N PRO A 97 -10.56 -3.45 -17.13
CA PRO A 97 -10.32 -4.88 -17.11
C PRO A 97 -8.81 -5.12 -16.98
N TYR A 98 -8.39 -5.96 -16.05
CA TYR A 98 -6.96 -6.26 -15.87
C TYR A 98 -6.28 -6.70 -17.17
N ALA A 99 -7.02 -7.33 -18.09
CA ALA A 99 -6.55 -7.70 -19.42
C ALA A 99 -6.15 -6.49 -20.30
N SER A 100 -6.72 -5.31 -20.07
CA SER A 100 -6.37 -4.07 -20.79
C SER A 100 -5.28 -3.25 -20.09
N LEU A 101 -4.83 -3.64 -18.90
CA LEU A 101 -3.72 -2.96 -18.24
C LEU A 101 -2.41 -3.29 -18.97
N PRO A 102 -1.58 -2.27 -19.29
CA PRO A 102 -0.27 -2.48 -19.84
C PRO A 102 0.53 -3.46 -18.97
N LYS A 103 1.25 -4.38 -19.62
CA LYS A 103 2.21 -5.21 -18.91
C LYS A 103 3.32 -4.35 -18.33
N ARG A 104 3.88 -4.78 -17.21
CA ARG A 104 5.08 -4.17 -16.64
C ARG A 104 6.20 -4.18 -17.69
N PRO A 105 6.94 -3.07 -17.86
CA PRO A 105 8.08 -3.06 -18.77
C PRO A 105 9.09 -4.17 -18.41
N ALA A 106 9.64 -4.83 -19.43
CA ALA A 106 10.61 -5.90 -19.23
C ALA A 106 11.87 -5.38 -18.49
N GLY A 107 12.39 -6.19 -17.57
CA GLY A 107 13.61 -5.86 -16.80
C GLY A 107 13.40 -4.89 -15.63
N VAL A 108 12.22 -4.27 -15.48
CA VAL A 108 11.91 -3.47 -14.29
C VAL A 108 11.70 -4.39 -13.11
N VAL A 109 12.31 -4.09 -11.95
CA VAL A 109 12.06 -4.80 -10.70
C VAL A 109 11.68 -3.78 -9.64
N PHE A 110 10.49 -3.90 -9.08
CA PHE A 110 10.07 -3.07 -7.96
C PHE A 110 10.69 -3.59 -6.65
N PRO A 111 11.05 -2.68 -5.72
CA PRO A 111 11.64 -3.08 -4.45
C PRO A 111 10.61 -3.84 -3.60
N LEU A 112 11.11 -4.71 -2.73
CA LEU A 112 10.29 -5.41 -1.75
C LEU A 112 9.48 -4.40 -0.93
N ALA A 113 8.20 -4.69 -0.73
CA ALA A 113 7.33 -3.92 0.16
C ALA A 113 7.91 -3.90 1.58
N GLY A 114 8.62 -4.96 1.95
CA GLY A 114 9.38 -5.04 3.20
C GLY A 114 10.56 -4.07 3.34
N SER A 115 11.07 -3.46 2.27
CA SER A 115 12.31 -2.65 2.30
C SER A 115 12.10 -1.23 2.84
N CYS A 116 13.22 -0.53 3.10
CA CYS A 116 13.26 0.87 3.48
C CYS A 116 12.53 1.77 2.47
N ALA A 117 11.63 2.61 2.95
CA ALA A 117 10.81 3.48 2.10
C ALA A 117 11.59 4.55 1.31
N PHE A 118 12.86 4.79 1.66
CA PHE A 118 13.70 5.76 0.97
C PHE A 118 14.68 5.10 0.00
N CYS A 119 15.55 4.23 0.51
CA CYS A 119 16.64 3.67 -0.29
C CYS A 119 16.24 2.44 -1.09
N GLU A 120 15.08 1.84 -0.78
CA GLU A 120 14.45 0.76 -1.55
C GLU A 120 15.35 -0.48 -1.78
N ARG A 121 16.37 -0.64 -0.94
CA ARG A 121 17.29 -1.77 -0.98
C ARG A 121 16.63 -3.01 -0.40
N ASP A 122 16.52 -4.07 -1.19
CA ASP A 122 15.87 -5.32 -0.79
C ASP A 122 16.51 -5.95 0.45
N GLU A 123 17.82 -5.77 0.65
CA GLU A 123 18.56 -6.27 1.82
C GLU A 123 18.03 -5.67 3.13
N THR A 124 17.39 -4.50 3.07
CA THR A 124 16.81 -3.86 4.26
C THR A 124 15.47 -4.48 4.68
N ALA A 125 14.93 -5.43 3.90
CA ALA A 125 13.66 -6.09 4.20
C ALA A 125 13.79 -7.32 5.14
N GLY A 126 15.00 -7.73 5.52
CA GLY A 126 15.25 -9.00 6.23
C GLY A 126 15.15 -8.97 7.76
N GLY A 127 14.79 -7.82 8.35
CA GLY A 127 14.86 -7.53 9.80
C GLY A 127 13.95 -8.32 10.75
N ASP A 128 13.46 -9.49 10.35
CA ASP A 128 12.77 -10.46 11.21
C ASP A 128 13.61 -11.73 11.46
N ARG A 129 14.85 -11.80 10.95
CA ARG A 129 15.83 -12.86 11.27
C ARG A 129 16.75 -12.40 12.40
N ASP A 130 17.03 -13.31 13.34
CA ASP A 130 17.92 -13.05 14.48
C ASP A 130 19.25 -12.42 14.01
N GLY A 131 19.49 -11.18 14.42
CA GLY A 131 20.74 -10.44 14.16
C GLY A 131 20.70 -9.38 13.06
N GLU A 132 19.62 -9.24 12.28
CA GLU A 132 19.50 -8.15 11.29
C GLU A 132 18.82 -6.89 11.87
N PRO A 133 19.32 -5.67 11.58
CA PRO A 133 18.73 -4.45 12.09
C PRO A 133 17.32 -4.24 11.53
N GLN A 134 16.32 -4.34 12.41
CA GLN A 134 14.93 -4.09 12.09
C GLN A 134 14.74 -2.63 11.63
N LEU A 135 13.99 -2.44 10.52
CA LEU A 135 13.64 -1.10 10.05
C LEU A 135 12.87 -0.32 11.12
N GLY A 136 13.35 0.87 11.47
CA GLY A 136 12.67 1.78 12.40
C GLY A 136 11.43 2.41 11.78
N ARG A 137 10.32 2.40 12.51
CA ARG A 137 9.09 3.13 12.12
C ARG A 137 9.28 4.63 12.36
N CYS A 138 8.71 5.46 11.49
CA CYS A 138 8.63 6.90 11.71
C CYS A 138 7.92 7.18 13.05
N SER A 139 8.54 7.96 13.93
CA SER A 139 7.97 8.30 15.25
C SER A 139 6.69 9.13 15.18
N GLY A 140 6.48 9.89 14.09
CA GLY A 140 5.28 10.68 13.86
C GLY A 140 4.07 9.80 13.50
N CYS A 141 4.08 9.22 12.30
CA CYS A 141 2.94 8.45 11.80
C CYS A 141 2.91 6.98 12.24
N ARG A 142 4.02 6.44 12.75
CA ARG A 142 4.20 5.02 13.14
C ARG A 142 3.94 4.00 12.02
N MET A 143 3.87 4.46 10.78
CA MET A 143 3.55 3.64 9.60
C MET A 143 4.79 3.31 8.77
N THR A 144 5.40 4.33 8.16
CA THR A 144 6.51 4.17 7.22
C THR A 144 7.78 3.73 7.93
N ARG A 145 8.57 2.85 7.30
CA ARG A 145 9.77 2.26 7.88
C ARG A 145 11.05 2.65 7.12
N TYR A 146 12.13 2.85 7.87
CA TYR A 146 13.43 3.29 7.37
C TYR A 146 14.56 2.48 8.01
N CYS A 147 15.66 2.26 7.27
CA CYS A 147 16.84 1.59 7.82
C CYS A 147 17.68 2.48 8.75
N GLY A 148 17.27 3.74 8.95
CA GLY A 148 17.93 4.67 9.85
C GLY A 148 17.45 6.11 9.65
N VAL A 149 17.85 6.99 10.58
CA VAL A 149 17.46 8.41 10.60
C VAL A 149 17.88 9.16 9.33
N GLU A 150 18.99 8.78 8.70
CA GLU A 150 19.46 9.40 7.46
C GLU A 150 18.50 9.15 6.29
N CYS A 151 17.98 7.92 6.15
CA CYS A 151 16.96 7.63 5.14
C CYS A 151 15.64 8.35 5.42
N GLN A 152 15.24 8.44 6.70
CA GLN A 152 14.05 9.20 7.11
C GLN A 152 14.18 10.69 6.76
N ARG A 153 15.33 11.32 7.07
CA ARG A 153 15.60 12.73 6.77
C ARG A 153 15.58 13.02 5.28
N ARG A 154 16.17 12.14 4.47
CA ARG A 154 16.19 12.30 3.01
C ARG A 154 14.80 12.14 2.38
N ASP A 155 13.98 11.25 2.91
CA ASP A 155 12.59 11.07 2.45
C ASP A 155 11.62 12.15 2.96
N TRP A 156 12.03 12.95 3.97
CA TRP A 156 11.15 13.88 4.67
C TRP A 156 10.40 14.86 3.75
N ARG A 157 11.05 15.35 2.68
CA ARG A 157 10.41 16.27 1.72
C ARG A 157 9.10 15.69 1.15
N ARG A 158 9.09 14.38 0.90
CA ARG A 158 7.92 13.62 0.44
C ARG A 158 7.06 13.18 1.63
N HIS A 159 7.66 12.51 2.61
CA HIS A 159 6.95 11.85 3.70
C HIS A 159 6.17 12.81 4.60
N LYS A 160 6.63 14.05 4.80
CA LYS A 160 5.98 15.02 5.71
C LYS A 160 4.48 15.22 5.43
N VAL A 161 4.06 15.13 4.16
CA VAL A 161 2.66 15.30 3.76
C VAL A 161 1.82 14.14 4.26
N THR A 162 2.28 12.90 4.02
CA THR A 162 1.65 11.69 4.54
C THR A 162 1.70 11.67 6.07
N CYS A 163 2.85 11.98 6.67
CA CYS A 163 3.07 11.92 8.10
C CYS A 163 2.10 12.80 8.89
N ALA A 164 1.80 14.00 8.38
CA ALA A 164 0.89 14.93 9.03
C ALA A 164 -0.58 14.49 8.97
N ARG A 165 -0.93 13.57 8.08
CA ARG A 165 -2.31 13.12 7.81
C ARG A 165 -2.65 11.77 8.44
N VAL A 166 -1.64 11.03 8.86
CA VAL A 166 -1.82 9.75 9.54
C VAL A 166 -1.89 10.01 11.04
N HIS A 167 -3.10 9.91 11.60
CA HIS A 167 -3.34 10.13 13.03
C HIS A 167 -3.24 8.84 13.84
N THR A 168 -3.78 7.75 13.30
CA THR A 168 -3.78 6.43 13.93
C THR A 168 -3.46 5.37 12.89
N VAL A 169 -2.76 4.31 13.33
CA VAL A 169 -2.46 3.13 12.52
C VAL A 169 -2.69 1.94 13.41
N GLU A 170 -3.68 1.14 13.05
CA GLU A 170 -4.01 -0.11 13.72
C GLU A 170 -3.73 -1.25 12.74
N PHE A 171 -3.08 -2.28 13.26
CA PHE A 171 -2.72 -3.45 12.48
C PHE A 171 -3.43 -4.65 13.08
N GLU A 172 -4.58 -5.00 12.51
CA GLU A 172 -5.35 -6.16 12.95
C GLU A 172 -4.71 -7.48 12.50
N ASN A 173 -4.84 -8.52 13.32
CA ASN A 173 -4.36 -9.89 13.05
C ASN A 173 -2.87 -9.93 12.67
N TRP A 174 -2.04 -9.29 13.49
CA TRP A 174 -0.59 -9.20 13.32
C TRP A 174 0.12 -9.99 14.42
N ASP A 175 0.03 -11.32 14.31
CA ASP A 175 0.81 -12.29 15.06
C ASP A 175 1.44 -13.28 14.07
#